data_AF-A0AA38C609-F1
#
_entry.id   AF-A0AA38C609-F1
#
_cell.length_a   1.000
_cell.length_b   1.000
_cell.length_c   1.000
_cell.angle_alpha   90.00
_cell.angle_beta   90.00
_cell.angle_gamma   90.00
#
_symmetry.space_group_name_H-M   'P 1'
#
loop_
_entity.id
_entity.type
_entity.pdbx_description
1 polymer ?
#
loop_
_entity_poly.entity_id
_entity_poly.type
_entity_poly.pdbx_seq_one_letter_code
_entity_poly.pdbx_strand_id
1 'polypeptide(L)' 'SLLERMKGTVREFFQLPLEKKLKYEVHELEGYGQAVVFSDNQKLDWADAMYLTTLPPESRNMKYAQTWWVL' A
#
# COMPACT_ATOMS: atom_id res chain seq x y z
N SER A 1 -16.83 13.77 -4.51
CA SER A 1 -16.93 13.51 -3.05
C SER A 1 -15.60 12.94 -2.55
N LEU A 2 -15.41 12.80 -1.23
CA LEU A 2 -14.22 12.17 -0.65
C LEU A 2 -13.97 10.76 -1.22
N LEU A 3 -15.03 9.95 -1.34
CA LEU A 3 -14.95 8.58 -1.83
C LEU A 3 -14.43 8.49 -3.27
N GLU A 4 -14.91 9.36 -4.17
CA GLU A 4 -14.48 9.33 -5.57
C GLU A 4 -13.01 9.73 -5.74
N ARG A 5 -12.52 10.67 -4.92
CA ARG A 5 -11.07 10.99 -4.88
C ARG A 5 -10.26 9.79 -4.41
N MET A 6 -10.66 9.13 -3.32
CA MET A 6 -9.97 7.94 -2.82
C MET A 6 -9.89 6.84 -3.89
N LYS A 7 -11.00 6.53 -4.56
CA LYS A 7 -11.03 5.55 -5.66
C LYS A 7 -10.09 5.95 -6.81
N GLY A 8 -10.07 7.24 -7.17
CA GLY A 8 -9.17 7.79 -8.18
C GLY A 8 -7.70 7.58 -7.80
N THR A 9 -7.30 8.02 -6.62
CA THR A 9 -5.90 7.92 -6.17
C THR A 9 -5.42 6.47 -6.05
N VAL A 10 -6.27 5.56 -5.55
CA VAL A 10 -5.94 4.12 -5.52
C VAL A 10 -5.74 3.59 -6.94
N ARG A 11 -6.65 3.89 -7.87
CA ARG A 11 -6.52 3.46 -9.27
C ARG A 11 -5.23 3.96 -9.90
N GLU A 12 -4.93 5.24 -9.74
CA GLU A 12 -3.72 5.87 -10.28
C GLU A 12 -2.45 5.20 -9.74
N PHE A 13 -2.39 4.89 -8.45
CA PHE A 13 -1.26 4.18 -7.84
C PHE A 13 -1.04 2.80 -8.48
N PHE A 14 -2.09 1.97 -8.58
CA PHE A 14 -1.95 0.61 -9.12
C PHE A 14 -1.67 0.58 -10.63
N GLN A 15 -2.00 1.65 -11.36
CA GLN A 15 -1.66 1.86 -12.77
C GLN A 15 -0.21 2.30 -13.01
N LEU A 16 0.54 2.69 -11.96
CA LEU A 16 1.95 3.01 -12.10
C LEU A 16 2.76 1.78 -12.54
N PRO A 17 3.88 1.99 -13.27
CA PRO A 17 4.86 0.95 -13.54
C PRO A 17 5.34 0.28 -12.25
N LEU A 18 5.65 -1.01 -12.32
CA LEU A 18 6.04 -1.81 -11.16
C LEU A 18 7.22 -1.19 -10.40
N GLU A 19 8.22 -0.67 -11.11
CA GLU A 19 9.43 -0.06 -10.54
C GLU A 19 9.11 1.14 -9.66
N LYS A 20 8.02 1.87 -9.96
CA LYS A 20 7.54 2.97 -9.12
C LYS A 20 6.81 2.46 -7.88
N LYS A 21 6.04 1.37 -8.02
CA LYS A 21 5.31 0.74 -6.91
C LYS A 21 6.26 0.04 -5.92
N LEU A 22 7.35 -0.56 -6.40
CA LEU A 22 8.36 -1.22 -5.57
C LEU A 22 9.12 -0.27 -4.63
N LYS A 23 9.06 1.05 -4.84
CA LYS A 23 9.53 2.03 -3.84
C LYS A 23 8.78 1.93 -2.50
N TYR A 24 7.58 1.37 -2.54
CA TYR A 24 6.70 1.17 -1.42
C TYR A 24 6.69 -0.29 -0.95
N GLU A 25 7.64 -1.14 -1.37
CA GLU A 25 7.61 -2.58 -1.05
C GLU A 25 7.32 -2.87 0.43
N VAL A 26 6.57 -3.96 0.68
CA VAL A 26 6.25 -4.39 2.05
C VAL A 26 7.53 -4.51 2.86
N HIS A 27 7.60 -3.75 3.94
CA HIS A 27 8.60 -3.87 4.97
C HIS A 27 7.88 -4.08 6.31
N GLU A 28 8.21 -5.18 6.98
CA GLU A 28 7.51 -5.68 8.16
C GLU A 28 6.02 -5.97 7.87
N LEU A 29 5.13 -4.99 8.10
CA LEU A 29 3.68 -5.11 7.96
C LEU A 29 3.05 -4.04 7.07
N GLU A 30 3.84 -3.11 6.52
CA GLU A 30 3.33 -1.98 5.72
C GLU A 30 4.04 -1.85 4.37
N GLY A 31 3.27 -1.50 3.35
CA GLY A 31 3.76 -1.29 1.98
C GLY A 31 2.95 -2.04 0.91
N TYR A 32 3.45 -1.96 -0.31
CA TYR A 32 2.93 -2.58 -1.53
C TYR A 32 3.57 -3.95 -1.75
N GLY A 33 2.73 -4.97 -1.92
CA GLY A 33 3.17 -6.33 -2.17
C GLY A 33 2.24 -7.35 -1.52
N GLN A 34 2.63 -8.61 -1.62
CA GLN A 34 1.96 -9.69 -0.90
C GLN A 34 2.30 -9.61 0.59
N ALA A 35 1.36 -10.06 1.43
CA ALA A 35 1.68 -10.35 2.82
C ALA A 35 2.83 -11.38 2.88
N VAL A 36 3.67 -11.27 3.90
CA VAL A 36 4.83 -12.14 4.10
C VAL A 36 4.43 -13.62 3.97
N VAL A 37 5.25 -14.40 3.26
CA VAL A 37 5.07 -15.85 3.13
C VAL A 37 5.67 -16.51 4.36
N PHE A 38 4.85 -17.17 5.16
CA PHE A 38 5.25 -17.83 6.40
C PHE A 38 5.53 -19.33 6.22
N SER A 39 5.08 -19.95 5.12
CA SER A 39 5.33 -21.37 4.85
C SER A 39 5.18 -21.73 3.37
N ASP A 40 5.82 -22.82 2.95
CA ASP A 40 5.75 -23.33 1.57
C ASP A 40 4.35 -23.77 1.13
N ASN A 41 3.48 -24.12 2.08
CA ASN A 41 2.10 -24.56 1.81
C ASN A 41 1.07 -23.42 1.90
N GLN A 42 1.52 -22.18 2.07
CA GLN A 42 0.65 -21.02 2.16
C GLN A 42 -0.01 -20.75 0.80
N LYS A 43 -1.34 -20.75 0.79
CA LYS A 43 -2.11 -20.27 -0.37
C LYS A 43 -2.06 -18.75 -0.38
N LEU A 44 -1.75 -18.17 -1.53
CA LEU A 44 -1.71 -16.73 -1.73
C LEU A 44 -2.94 -16.27 -2.51
N ASP A 45 -3.41 -15.08 -2.17
CA ASP A 45 -4.48 -14.44 -2.91
C ASP A 45 -3.98 -13.95 -4.26
N TRP A 46 -4.85 -14.07 -5.28
CA TRP A 46 -4.60 -13.45 -6.59
C TRP A 46 -4.93 -11.96 -6.53
N ALA A 47 -4.13 -11.20 -5.80
CA ALA A 47 -4.36 -9.78 -5.59
C ALA A 47 -3.05 -9.05 -5.30
N ASP A 48 -2.90 -7.82 -5.81
CA ASP A 48 -1.92 -6.89 -5.27
C ASP A 48 -2.53 -6.15 -4.08
N ALA A 49 -1.74 -5.92 -3.03
CA ALA A 49 -2.19 -5.21 -1.84
C ALA A 49 -1.25 -4.05 -1.45
N MET A 50 -1.82 -3.08 -0.76
CA MET A 50 -1.11 -1.97 -0.10
C MET A 50 -1.59 -1.91 1.35
N TYR A 51 -0.69 -2.18 2.29
CA TYR A 51 -0.98 -2.21 3.73
C TYR A 51 -0.48 -0.92 4.37
N LEU A 52 -1.34 -0.24 5.14
CA LEU A 52 -1.04 1.05 5.76
C LEU A 52 -1.59 1.11 7.18
N THR A 53 -0.76 1.50 8.14
CA THR A 53 -1.21 1.86 9.49
C THR A 53 -1.70 3.30 9.46
N THR A 54 -2.99 3.49 9.68
CA THR A 54 -3.62 4.83 9.64
C THR A 54 -3.85 5.43 11.02
N LEU A 55 -3.95 4.56 12.04
CA LEU A 55 -4.18 4.90 13.43
C LEU A 55 -3.37 4.00 14.38
N PRO A 56 -3.02 4.52 15.57
CA PRO A 56 -3.19 5.92 15.95
C PRO A 56 -2.14 6.82 15.24
N PRO A 57 -2.32 8.17 15.16
CA PRO A 57 -1.56 9.01 14.22
C PRO A 57 -0.04 8.97 14.36
N GLU A 58 0.47 8.76 15.58
CA GLU A 58 1.92 8.59 15.86
C GLU A 58 2.49 7.28 15.32
N SER A 59 1.64 6.28 15.05
CA SER A 59 2.02 5.01 14.47
C SER A 59 2.06 5.02 12.94
N ARG A 60 1.70 6.15 12.29
CA ARG A 60 1.68 6.26 10.83
C ARG A 60 3.10 6.31 10.27
N ASN A 61 3.41 5.41 9.35
CA ASN A 61 4.66 5.49 8.61
C ASN A 61 4.66 6.66 7.61
N MET A 62 5.43 7.71 7.94
CA MET A 62 5.48 8.93 7.13
C MET A 62 6.12 8.74 5.75
N LYS A 63 6.89 7.66 5.53
CA LYS A 63 7.39 7.25 4.19
C LYS A 63 6.22 7.07 3.21
N TYR A 64 5.10 6.53 3.70
CA TYR A 64 3.90 6.29 2.90
C TYR A 64 2.88 7.42 3.01
N ALA A 65 2.98 8.28 4.03
CA ALA A 65 2.13 9.46 4.18
C ALA A 65 2.53 10.63 3.26
N GLN A 66 3.81 10.70 2.83
CA GLN A 66 4.30 11.77 1.95
C GLN A 66 3.68 11.79 0.55
N THR A 67 2.93 10.75 0.16
CA THR A 67 2.14 10.75 -1.09
C THR A 67 0.73 11.34 -0.96
N TRP A 68 0.31 11.77 0.25
CA TRP A 68 -1.10 12.10 0.53
C TRP A 68 -1.34 13.52 1.07
N TRP A 69 -0.31 14.32 1.30
CA TRP A 69 -0.46 15.71 1.80
C TRP A 69 -0.67 16.77 0.70
N VAL A 70 -0.95 16.36 -0.54
CA VAL A 70 -1.20 17.29 -1.66
C VAL A 70 -2.62 17.17 -2.22
N LEU A 71 -3.59 16.70 -1.41
CA LEU A 71 -5.03 16.78 -1.71
C LEU A 71 -5.83 17.31 -0.52
#